data_AF-A0AAU2KLA8-F1
#
_entry.id   AF-A0AAU2KLA8-F1
#
_cell.length_a   1.000
_cell.length_b   1.000
_cell.length_c   1.000
_cell.angle_alpha   90.00
_cell.angle_beta   90.00
_cell.angle_gamma   90.00
#
_symmetry.space_group_name_H-M   'P 1'
#
loop_
_entity.id
_entity.type
_entity.pdbx_description
1 polymer ?
#
loop_
_entity_poly.entity_id
_entity_poly.type
_entity_poly.pdbx_seq_one_letter_code
_entity_poly.pdbx_strand_id
1 'polypeptide(L)'
;MLALEGEVGIGLRPAALVADTGYGANADFRNRLEDRGLSYVLQVKGEMTAHAEGAEPHQPAYGGIGPKPLPRYRTRPLSLRDHVLAAGRRQGRTVTWPKGSKAAMSSHFVLLRVRLTGRRPKPAADGTIPLVWLIAQWPEGEAEPVKYWISNLPATDLIRLGSRIR
;
A
#
# COMPACT_ATOMS: atom_id res chain seq x y z
N MET A 1 -6.68 -17.00 9.95
CA MET A 1 -5.21 -17.16 9.97
C MET A 1 -4.89 -18.34 9.08
N LEU A 2 -4.60 -18.09 7.79
CA LEU A 2 -4.03 -19.10 6.91
C LEU A 2 -2.58 -18.67 6.67
N ALA A 3 -1.67 -19.28 7.40
CA ALA A 3 -0.27 -19.33 7.02
C ALA A 3 -0.19 -20.30 5.83
N LEU A 4 0.25 -19.82 4.68
CA LEU A 4 0.69 -20.71 3.61
C LEU A 4 2.20 -20.78 3.72
N GLU A 5 2.67 -21.86 4.36
CA GLU A 5 4.08 -22.25 4.32
C GLU A 5 4.44 -22.74 2.92
N GLY A 6 5.63 -22.34 2.48
CA GLY A 6 6.27 -22.79 1.26
C GLY A 6 7.77 -22.59 1.40
N GLU A 7 8.43 -23.59 1.99
CA GLU A 7 9.88 -23.86 1.97
C GLU A 7 10.37 -24.15 0.52
N VAL A 8 11.60 -23.94 0.03
CA VAL A 8 12.96 -23.71 0.56
C VAL A 8 13.73 -22.85 -0.47
N GLY A 9 14.72 -22.05 -0.02
CA GLY A 9 15.96 -21.85 -0.79
C GLY A 9 16.54 -20.44 -0.84
N ILE A 10 17.54 -20.20 0.01
CA ILE A 10 18.52 -19.07 0.00
C ILE A 10 18.04 -17.82 0.76
N GLY A 11 18.75 -17.54 1.87
CA GLY A 11 18.32 -16.64 2.94
C GLY A 11 18.20 -15.16 2.57
N LEU A 12 17.20 -14.52 3.17
CA LEU A 12 17.24 -13.18 3.80
C LEU A 12 15.88 -12.96 4.54
N ARG A 13 15.95 -12.20 5.64
CA ARG A 13 14.95 -11.92 6.70
C ARG A 13 13.77 -11.01 6.23
N PRO A 14 12.70 -10.81 7.04
CA PRO A 14 11.74 -11.77 7.59
C PRO A 14 10.58 -12.05 6.60
N ALA A 15 9.82 -13.11 6.86
CA ALA A 15 8.66 -13.51 6.04
C ALA A 15 7.64 -12.35 5.94
N ALA A 16 7.46 -11.76 4.76
CA ALA A 16 6.41 -10.79 4.54
C ALA A 16 5.05 -11.51 4.59
N LEU A 17 4.16 -11.08 5.48
CA LEU A 17 2.82 -11.64 5.57
C LEU A 17 2.01 -11.20 4.34
N VAL A 18 1.51 -12.17 3.58
CA VAL A 18 0.54 -11.94 2.49
C VAL A 18 -0.84 -12.32 2.99
N ALA A 19 -1.78 -11.38 2.99
CA ALA A 19 -3.16 -11.64 3.39
C ALA A 19 -4.17 -11.06 2.39
N ASP A 20 -5.34 -11.68 2.33
CA ASP A 20 -6.43 -11.30 1.43
C ASP A 20 -7.13 -9.99 1.84
N THR A 21 -8.08 -9.56 1.00
CA THR A 21 -8.81 -8.29 1.10
C THR A 21 -9.58 -8.10 2.41
N GLY A 22 -9.93 -9.17 3.14
CA GLY A 22 -10.61 -9.09 4.42
C GLY A 22 -9.74 -8.47 5.53
N TYR A 23 -8.41 -8.63 5.42
CA TYR A 23 -7.46 -8.13 6.42
C TYR A 23 -6.83 -6.79 6.00
N GLY A 24 -6.65 -6.55 4.70
CA GLY A 24 -6.00 -5.34 4.20
C GLY A 24 -6.74 -4.03 4.52
N ALA A 25 -8.06 -4.08 4.73
CA ALA A 25 -8.86 -2.91 5.10
C ALA A 25 -8.79 -2.54 6.59
N ASN A 26 -8.32 -3.44 7.47
CA ASN A 26 -8.35 -3.24 8.92
C ASN A 26 -7.09 -2.49 9.41
N ALA A 27 -7.26 -1.25 9.84
CA ALA A 27 -6.14 -0.44 10.35
C ALA A 27 -5.52 -1.03 11.64
N ASP A 28 -6.33 -1.61 12.54
CA ASP A 28 -5.83 -2.21 13.77
C ASP A 28 -4.97 -3.44 13.49
N PHE A 29 -5.30 -4.21 12.45
CA PHE A 29 -4.48 -5.34 12.01
C PHE A 29 -3.11 -4.87 11.51
N ARG A 30 -3.08 -3.83 10.66
CA ARG A 30 -1.82 -3.25 10.16
C ARG A 30 -0.98 -2.68 11.28
N ASN A 31 -1.59 -1.91 12.18
CA ASN A 31 -0.91 -1.34 13.35
C ASN A 31 -0.27 -2.43 14.20
N ARG A 32 -0.97 -3.56 14.45
CA ARG A 32 -0.39 -4.68 15.22
C ARG A 32 0.77 -5.37 14.52
N LEU A 33 0.80 -5.40 13.19
CA LEU A 33 1.96 -5.91 12.43
C LEU A 33 3.14 -4.95 12.56
N GLU A 34 2.91 -3.65 12.40
CA GLU A 34 3.93 -2.61 12.54
C GLU A 34 4.49 -2.53 13.96
N ASP A 35 3.64 -2.56 14.99
CA ASP A 35 4.05 -2.56 16.40
C ASP A 35 4.93 -3.79 16.74
N ARG A 36 4.86 -4.86 15.95
CA ARG A 36 5.70 -6.06 16.06
C ARG A 36 6.92 -6.06 15.12
N GLY A 37 7.13 -4.99 14.35
CA GLY A 37 8.21 -4.88 13.38
C GLY A 37 8.07 -5.84 12.18
N LEU A 38 6.85 -6.29 11.87
CA LEU A 38 6.60 -7.23 10.79
C LEU A 38 6.33 -6.52 9.46
N SER A 39 7.01 -6.99 8.41
CA SER A 39 6.73 -6.57 7.05
C SER A 39 5.50 -7.26 6.48
N TYR A 40 4.71 -6.55 5.68
CA TYR A 40 3.48 -7.07 5.10
C TYR A 40 3.27 -6.65 3.65
N VAL A 41 2.47 -7.44 2.95
CA VAL A 41 1.83 -7.08 1.69
C VAL A 41 0.39 -7.55 1.73
N LEU A 42 -0.56 -6.62 1.83
CA LEU A 42 -1.96 -6.96 2.05
C LEU A 42 -2.78 -6.57 0.82
N GLN A 43 -3.58 -7.48 0.31
CA GLN A 43 -4.52 -7.15 -0.76
C GLN A 43 -5.61 -6.22 -0.20
N VAL A 44 -6.00 -5.23 -0.99
CA VAL A 44 -7.02 -4.24 -0.62
C VAL A 44 -7.99 -4.00 -1.77
N LYS A 45 -9.09 -3.32 -1.44
CA LYS A 45 -10.08 -2.85 -2.40
C LYS A 45 -9.67 -1.47 -2.95
N GLY A 46 -9.90 -1.23 -4.23
CA GLY A 46 -9.53 0.02 -4.91
C GLY A 46 -10.29 1.25 -4.39
N GLU A 47 -11.46 1.02 -3.79
CA GLU A 47 -12.35 2.01 -3.17
C GLU A 47 -11.85 2.51 -1.82
N MET A 48 -10.86 1.84 -1.22
CA MET A 48 -10.19 2.35 -0.04
C MET A 48 -9.59 3.72 -0.37
N THR A 49 -9.58 4.63 0.60
CA THR A 49 -9.15 6.00 0.37
C THR A 49 -7.76 6.27 0.94
N ALA A 50 -7.06 7.23 0.36
CA ALA A 50 -5.78 7.71 0.82
C ALA A 50 -5.57 9.18 0.45
N HIS A 51 -4.67 9.84 1.18
CA HIS A 51 -4.07 11.09 0.71
C HIS A 51 -2.83 10.79 -0.16
N ALA A 52 -2.52 11.73 -1.06
CA ALA A 52 -1.31 11.68 -1.87
C ALA A 52 -0.04 11.76 -1.01
N GLU A 53 1.10 11.37 -1.58
CA GLU A 53 2.39 11.36 -0.88
C GLU A 53 2.74 12.71 -0.23
N GLY A 54 2.60 13.79 -0.99
CA GLY A 54 2.89 15.16 -0.54
C GLY A 54 1.78 15.83 0.27
N ALA A 55 0.71 15.12 0.62
CA ALA A 55 -0.33 15.69 1.46
C ALA A 55 0.18 15.81 2.91
N GLU A 56 -0.06 16.97 3.52
CA GLU A 56 0.36 17.29 4.87
C GLU A 56 -0.81 17.79 5.73
N PRO A 57 -0.81 17.50 7.04
CA PRO A 57 -1.79 18.06 7.95
C PRO A 57 -1.50 19.55 8.18
N HIS A 58 -2.55 20.37 8.18
CA HIS A 58 -2.44 21.79 8.53
C HIS A 58 -2.92 22.01 9.97
N GLN A 59 -2.07 22.64 10.79
CA GLN A 59 -2.41 23.11 12.12
C GLN A 59 -2.40 24.65 12.16
N PRO A 60 -3.56 25.30 12.35
CA PRO A 60 -3.61 26.75 12.51
C PRO A 60 -2.79 27.23 13.71
N ALA A 61 -2.29 28.47 13.65
CA ALA A 61 -1.67 29.14 14.79
C ALA A 61 -2.64 29.21 15.98
N TYR A 62 -2.13 28.97 17.19
CA TYR A 62 -2.95 28.99 18.39
C TYR A 62 -3.08 30.42 18.92
N GLY A 63 -4.30 30.95 18.92
CA GLY A 63 -4.59 32.31 19.40
C GLY A 63 -4.70 32.47 20.92
N GLY A 64 -4.33 31.45 21.71
CA GLY A 64 -4.31 31.52 23.18
C GLY A 64 -5.67 31.36 23.88
N ILE A 65 -6.78 31.35 23.14
CA ILE A 65 -8.13 31.18 23.70
C ILE A 65 -8.71 29.82 23.28
N GLY A 66 -9.21 29.05 24.25
CA GLY A 66 -9.82 27.74 24.03
C GLY A 66 -8.82 26.62 23.75
N PRO A 67 -9.26 25.42 23.34
CA PRO A 67 -8.38 24.28 23.09
C PRO A 67 -7.41 24.53 21.92
N LYS A 68 -6.16 24.07 22.06
CA LYS A 68 -5.18 24.13 20.97
C LYS A 68 -5.70 23.36 19.74
N PRO A 69 -5.74 23.98 18.53
CA PRO A 69 -6.14 23.29 17.32
C PRO A 69 -5.27 22.05 17.07
N LEU A 70 -5.87 20.93 16.68
CA LEU A 70 -5.12 19.74 16.26
C LEU A 70 -4.77 19.82 14.76
N PRO A 71 -3.62 19.26 14.33
CA PRO A 71 -3.30 19.13 12.91
C PRO A 71 -4.35 18.29 12.18
N ARG A 72 -4.77 18.75 10.99
CA ARG A 72 -5.76 18.03 10.16
C ARG A 72 -5.45 18.18 8.68
N TYR A 73 -5.61 17.09 7.94
CA TYR A 73 -5.60 17.13 6.48
C TYR A 73 -6.77 17.98 5.96
N ARG A 74 -6.49 18.93 5.08
CA ARG A 74 -7.49 19.81 4.45
C ARG A 74 -7.84 19.40 3.02
N THR A 75 -7.07 18.48 2.45
CA THR A 75 -7.33 17.88 1.15
C THR A 75 -8.28 16.70 1.29
N ARG A 76 -9.24 16.57 0.36
CA ARG A 76 -10.11 15.39 0.28
C ARG A 76 -9.28 14.15 -0.09
N PRO A 77 -9.40 13.02 0.63
CA PRO A 77 -8.74 11.79 0.21
C PRO A 77 -9.43 11.21 -1.04
N LEU A 78 -8.63 10.58 -1.91
CA LEU A 78 -9.10 9.94 -3.13
C LEU A 78 -9.03 8.42 -2.98
N SER A 79 -9.76 7.70 -3.84
CA SER A 79 -9.68 6.24 -3.86
C SER A 79 -8.29 5.78 -4.34
N LEU A 80 -7.85 4.58 -3.93
CA LEU A 80 -6.59 4.00 -4.43
C LEU A 80 -6.63 3.83 -5.95
N ARG A 81 -7.80 3.48 -6.50
CA ARG A 81 -8.03 3.45 -7.95
C ARG A 81 -7.71 4.80 -8.58
N ASP A 82 -8.28 5.89 -8.06
CA ASP A 82 -8.10 7.22 -8.65
C ASP A 82 -6.65 7.72 -8.54
N HIS A 83 -5.93 7.39 -7.47
CA HIS A 83 -4.49 7.67 -7.37
C HIS A 83 -3.71 6.99 -8.50
N VAL A 84 -4.02 5.72 -8.79
CA VAL A 84 -3.33 4.95 -9.85
C VAL A 84 -3.72 5.44 -11.23
N LEU A 85 -5.00 5.76 -11.46
CA LEU A 85 -5.46 6.35 -12.72
C LEU A 85 -4.81 7.71 -12.98
N ALA A 86 -4.69 8.55 -11.96
CA ALA A 86 -4.05 9.87 -12.07
C ALA A 86 -2.54 9.76 -12.34
N ALA A 87 -1.85 8.80 -11.73
CA ALA A 87 -0.45 8.51 -12.07
C ALA A 87 -0.30 7.97 -13.50
N GLY A 88 -1.29 7.21 -13.96
CA GLY A 88 -1.36 6.64 -15.29
C GLY A 88 -0.51 5.38 -15.44
N ARG A 89 -0.95 4.50 -16.35
CA ARG A 89 -0.30 3.20 -16.59
C ARG A 89 1.18 3.32 -16.93
N ARG A 90 1.59 4.37 -17.65
CA ARG A 90 2.99 4.56 -18.10
C ARG A 90 4.01 4.69 -16.98
N GLN A 91 3.58 5.02 -15.75
CA GLN A 91 4.48 5.06 -14.58
C GLN A 91 4.73 3.67 -13.96
N GLY A 92 4.02 2.65 -14.42
CA GLY A 92 4.20 1.28 -13.96
C GLY A 92 5.41 0.58 -14.56
N ARG A 93 5.76 -0.56 -13.96
CA ARG A 93 6.79 -1.47 -14.42
C ARG A 93 6.17 -2.82 -14.76
N THR A 94 6.60 -3.40 -15.87
CA THR A 94 6.22 -4.76 -16.23
C THR A 94 7.10 -5.75 -15.48
N VAL A 95 6.48 -6.69 -14.78
CA VAL A 95 7.14 -7.82 -14.14
C VAL A 95 6.80 -9.06 -14.94
N THR A 96 7.84 -9.76 -15.39
CA THR A 96 7.72 -11.02 -16.13
C THR A 96 8.25 -12.15 -15.28
N TRP A 97 7.53 -13.27 -15.23
CA TRP A 97 7.99 -14.47 -14.56
C TRP A 97 7.76 -15.72 -15.42
N PRO A 98 8.63 -16.74 -15.31
CA PRO A 98 8.45 -18.00 -16.03
C PRO A 98 7.16 -18.70 -15.58
N LYS A 99 6.40 -19.23 -16.53
CA LYS A 99 5.23 -20.07 -16.24
C LYS A 99 5.56 -21.55 -16.46
N GLY A 100 6.59 -22.07 -15.78
CA GLY A 100 7.02 -23.46 -15.94
C GLY A 100 7.21 -23.83 -17.44
N SER A 101 6.64 -24.94 -17.88
CA SER A 101 6.69 -25.42 -19.27
C SER A 101 5.81 -24.63 -20.27
N LYS A 102 5.14 -23.56 -19.83
CA LYS A 102 4.33 -22.66 -20.69
C LYS A 102 5.03 -21.31 -20.87
N ALA A 103 4.58 -20.57 -21.88
CA ALA A 103 5.06 -19.21 -22.15
C ALA A 103 5.05 -18.32 -20.88
N ALA A 104 6.11 -17.54 -20.70
CA ALA A 104 6.28 -16.64 -19.56
C ALA A 104 5.06 -15.72 -19.40
N MET A 105 4.64 -15.50 -18.16
CA MET A 105 3.57 -14.55 -17.85
C MET A 105 4.19 -13.20 -17.54
N SER A 106 3.57 -12.14 -18.04
CA SER A 106 3.90 -10.78 -17.64
C SER A 106 2.66 -10.10 -17.08
N SER A 107 2.88 -9.21 -16.13
CA SER A 107 1.86 -8.31 -15.64
C SER A 107 2.48 -6.96 -15.35
N HIS A 108 1.71 -5.90 -15.54
CA HIS A 108 2.19 -4.54 -15.41
C HIS A 108 1.68 -3.96 -14.10
N PHE A 109 2.57 -3.36 -13.31
CA PHE A 109 2.27 -2.89 -11.96
C PHE A 109 2.64 -1.43 -11.79
N VAL A 110 1.74 -0.64 -11.22
CA VAL A 110 2.01 0.74 -10.80
C VAL A 110 2.30 0.74 -9.31
N LEU A 111 3.39 1.38 -8.90
CA LEU A 111 3.79 1.51 -7.50
C LEU A 111 3.78 2.99 -7.11
N LEU A 112 3.00 3.35 -6.09
CA LEU A 112 2.88 4.72 -5.58
C LEU A 112 3.09 4.75 -4.07
N ARG A 113 3.47 5.91 -3.53
CA ARG A 113 3.41 6.17 -2.10
C ARG A 113 2.13 6.92 -1.77
N VAL A 114 1.42 6.46 -0.75
CA VAL A 114 0.14 7.06 -0.33
C VAL A 114 0.02 7.03 1.20
N ARG A 115 -0.84 7.89 1.74
CA ARG A 115 -1.17 7.95 3.18
C ARG A 115 -2.58 7.41 3.38
N LEU A 116 -2.72 6.14 3.76
CA LEU A 116 -4.03 5.46 3.82
C LEU A 116 -4.97 6.12 4.84
N THR A 117 -6.18 6.45 4.38
CA THR A 117 -7.27 6.93 5.22
C THR A 117 -8.17 5.75 5.57
N GLY A 118 -7.80 5.00 6.62
CA GLY A 118 -8.57 3.87 7.15
C GLY A 118 -9.47 4.25 8.33
N ARG A 119 -10.25 3.28 8.82
CA ARG A 119 -10.99 3.43 10.09
C ARG A 119 -9.95 3.48 11.22
N ARG A 120 -9.71 4.67 11.80
CA ARG A 120 -8.69 4.98 12.83
C ARG A 120 -7.23 4.93 12.30
N PRO A 121 -6.81 5.92 11.51
CA PRO A 121 -5.38 6.07 11.22
C PRO A 121 -4.61 6.37 12.52
N LYS A 122 -3.34 5.94 12.60
CA LYS A 122 -2.41 6.24 13.70
C LYS A 122 -1.42 7.31 13.19
N PRO A 123 -1.78 8.61 13.22
CA PRO A 123 -0.87 9.67 12.81
C PRO A 123 0.30 9.80 13.79
N ALA A 124 1.42 10.33 13.30
CA ALA A 124 2.54 10.77 14.12
C ALA A 124 2.17 12.01 14.95
N ALA A 125 3.09 12.46 15.81
CA ALA A 125 2.86 13.57 16.74
C ALA A 125 2.52 14.90 16.04
N ASP A 126 3.02 15.10 14.83
CA ASP A 126 2.73 16.23 13.94
C ASP A 126 1.37 16.10 13.19
N GLY A 127 0.67 14.98 13.40
CA GLY A 127 -0.57 14.64 12.70
C GLY A 127 -0.38 13.95 11.36
N THR A 128 0.86 13.67 10.94
CA THR A 128 1.15 13.07 9.64
C THR A 128 0.82 11.58 9.66
N ILE A 129 0.05 11.10 8.68
CA ILE A 129 -0.24 9.68 8.51
C ILE A 129 0.96 9.03 7.80
N PRO A 130 1.58 7.95 8.32
CA PRO A 130 2.72 7.31 7.67
C PRO A 130 2.45 6.89 6.22
N LEU A 131 3.48 7.01 5.38
CA LEU A 131 3.40 6.55 3.99
C LEU A 131 3.47 5.02 3.92
N VAL A 132 2.65 4.46 3.05
CA VAL A 132 2.73 3.05 2.63
C VAL A 132 2.87 2.97 1.12
N TRP A 133 3.34 1.83 0.64
CA TRP A 133 3.30 1.52 -0.78
C TRP A 133 1.88 1.12 -1.17
N LEU A 134 1.39 1.68 -2.26
CA LEU A 134 0.28 1.18 -3.04
C LEU A 134 0.86 0.47 -4.27
N ILE A 135 0.46 -0.78 -4.46
CA ILE A 135 0.83 -1.61 -5.59
C ILE A 135 -0.46 -1.91 -6.33
N ALA A 136 -0.55 -1.58 -7.62
CA ALA A 136 -1.72 -1.86 -8.42
C ALA A 136 -1.35 -2.67 -9.65
N GLN A 137 -2.03 -3.80 -9.86
CA GLN A 137 -1.90 -4.58 -11.08
C GLN A 137 -2.79 -3.96 -12.15
N TRP A 138 -2.17 -3.59 -13.27
CA TRP A 138 -2.82 -3.02 -14.43
C TRP A 138 -2.43 -3.79 -15.70
N PRO A 139 -3.05 -4.95 -15.94
CA PRO A 139 -2.75 -5.81 -17.08
C PRO A 139 -2.84 -5.06 -18.42
N GLU A 140 -2.17 -5.60 -19.44
CA GLU A 140 -2.36 -5.12 -20.81
C GLU A 140 -3.79 -5.38 -21.30
N GLY A 141 -4.36 -4.43 -22.04
CA GLY A 141 -5.74 -4.49 -22.52
C GLY A 141 -6.79 -3.99 -21.53
N GLU A 142 -6.45 -3.83 -20.24
CA GLU A 142 -7.38 -3.33 -19.23
C GLU A 142 -7.41 -1.79 -19.21
N ALA A 143 -8.63 -1.23 -19.18
CA ALA A 143 -8.83 0.22 -19.11
C ALA A 143 -8.43 0.82 -17.74
N GLU A 144 -8.41 0.00 -16.69
CA GLU A 144 -8.12 0.40 -15.32
C GLU A 144 -7.41 -0.72 -14.53
N PRO A 145 -6.80 -0.42 -13.37
CA PRO A 145 -6.16 -1.45 -12.55
C PRO A 145 -7.19 -2.37 -11.89
N VAL A 146 -6.89 -3.67 -11.90
CA VAL A 146 -7.82 -4.75 -11.52
C VAL A 146 -7.58 -5.30 -10.12
N LYS A 147 -6.38 -5.15 -9.57
CA LYS A 147 -6.03 -5.59 -8.22
C LYS A 147 -5.13 -4.59 -7.53
N TYR A 148 -5.26 -4.50 -6.20
CA TYR A 148 -4.55 -3.54 -5.37
C TYR A 148 -3.97 -4.22 -4.13
N TRP A 149 -2.77 -3.82 -3.74
CA TRP A 149 -2.12 -4.21 -2.49
C TRP A 149 -1.47 -3.00 -1.82
N ILE A 150 -1.25 -3.12 -0.52
CA ILE A 150 -0.51 -2.16 0.27
C ILE A 150 0.66 -2.84 0.98
N SER A 151 1.77 -2.12 1.18
CA SER A 151 2.95 -2.67 1.83
C SER A 151 3.75 -1.63 2.62
N ASN A 152 4.35 -2.07 3.72
CA ASN A 152 5.36 -1.33 4.48
C ASN A 152 6.81 -1.74 4.13
N LEU A 153 7.02 -2.56 3.08
CA LEU A 153 8.34 -2.99 2.65
C LEU A 153 9.21 -1.83 2.14
N PRO A 154 10.54 -1.91 2.28
CA PRO A 154 11.47 -1.04 1.56
C PRO A 154 11.30 -1.18 0.04
N ALA A 155 11.54 -0.09 -0.70
CA ALA A 155 11.42 -0.06 -2.17
C ALA A 155 12.20 -1.18 -2.86
N THR A 156 13.40 -1.48 -2.34
CA THR A 156 14.32 -2.52 -2.85
C THR A 156 13.72 -3.91 -2.79
N ASP A 157 12.87 -4.19 -1.79
CA ASP A 157 12.27 -5.51 -1.58
C ASP A 157 10.97 -5.70 -2.37
N LEU A 158 10.26 -4.61 -2.69
CA LEU A 158 9.05 -4.64 -3.51
C LEU A 158 9.27 -5.15 -4.93
N ILE A 159 10.42 -4.82 -5.54
CA ILE A 159 10.74 -5.23 -6.91
C ILE A 159 10.86 -6.76 -7.01
N ARG A 160 11.30 -7.43 -5.94
CA ARG A 160 11.44 -8.89 -5.89
C ARG A 160 10.11 -9.62 -5.67
N LEU A 161 9.11 -8.91 -5.17
CA LEU A 161 7.81 -9.47 -4.77
C LEU A 161 6.88 -9.77 -5.97
N GLY A 162 7.11 -9.16 -7.14
CA GLY A 162 6.26 -9.33 -8.33
C GLY A 162 6.12 -10.79 -8.82
N SER A 163 7.01 -11.69 -8.39
CA SER A 163 6.93 -13.13 -8.69
C SER A 163 5.93 -13.90 -7.81
N ARG A 164 5.46 -13.32 -6.69
CA ARG A 164 4.66 -14.00 -5.66
C ARG A 164 3.20 -13.55 -5.59
N ILE A 165 2.86 -12.38 -6.14
CA ILE A 165 1.49 -11.88 -6.19
C ILE A 165 0.83 -12.34 -7.50
N ARG A 166 -0.19 -13.20 -7.43
CA ARG A 166 -1.01 -13.64 -8.58
C ARG A 166 -2.38 -12.98 -8.63
#